data_AF-A0A6C0ANG2-F1
#
_entry.id   AF-A0A6C0ANG2-F1
#
_cell.length_a   1.000
_cell.length_b   1.000
_cell.length_c   1.000
_cell.angle_alpha   90.00
_cell.angle_beta   90.00
_cell.angle_gamma   90.00
#
_symmetry.space_group_name_H-M   'P 1'
#
loop_
_entity.id
_entity.type
_entity.pdbx_description
1 polymer ?
#
loop_
_entity_poly.entity_id
_entity_poly.type
_entity_poly.pdbx_seq_one_letter_code
_entity_poly.pdbx_strand_id
1 'polypeptide(L)'
;MCDFCSKLYKAEQHEPALCPVRAALFCSICQVHGHSTVKCPDRDTWHYRKPEFVEQLIPSSILSHYKIDTLTRITSGVNEHIPYIHGDPVITIPNDEKGKNIRATLSSHNLPCSSKKEDKRIMEEFGELIGKKVEYTESSSKRVVKTKKVKASV
;
A
#
# COMPACT_ATOMS: atom_id res chain seq x y z
N MET A 1 19.47 -30.20 5.94
CA MET A 1 19.30 -28.84 6.51
C MET A 1 18.02 -28.25 5.95
N CYS A 2 17.19 -27.62 6.78
CA CYS A 2 16.00 -26.96 6.26
C CYS A 2 16.34 -25.57 5.69
N ASP A 3 15.96 -25.31 4.44
CA ASP A 3 16.20 -24.04 3.74
C ASP A 3 15.58 -22.81 4.42
N PHE A 4 14.54 -23.00 5.22
CA PHE A 4 13.89 -21.93 5.97
C PHE A 4 14.63 -21.62 7.28
N CYS A 5 15.11 -22.65 7.98
CA CYS A 5 15.86 -22.49 9.22
C CYS A 5 17.32 -22.11 8.98
N SER A 6 17.90 -22.44 7.83
CA SER A 6 19.28 -22.08 7.48
C SER A 6 19.51 -20.57 7.35
N LYS A 7 18.43 -19.80 7.06
CA LYS A 7 18.45 -18.33 7.03
C LYS A 7 18.30 -17.69 8.40
N LEU A 8 17.97 -18.48 9.42
CA LEU A 8 17.85 -18.05 10.80
C LEU A 8 19.06 -18.54 11.58
N TYR A 9 19.45 -17.85 12.65
CA TYR A 9 20.63 -18.19 13.47
C TYR A 9 20.52 -19.54 14.22
N LYS A 10 19.51 -20.36 13.91
CA LYS A 10 19.27 -21.70 14.46
C LYS A 10 19.08 -22.69 13.31
N ALA A 11 20.17 -23.34 12.92
CA ALA A 11 20.15 -24.38 11.90
C ALA A 11 19.73 -25.73 12.52
N GLU A 12 18.43 -25.92 12.72
CA GLU A 12 17.88 -27.21 13.15
C GLU A 12 17.76 -28.19 11.98
N GLN A 13 18.00 -29.47 12.25
CA GLN A 13 17.82 -30.56 11.29
C GLN A 13 16.45 -31.20 11.50
N HIS A 14 15.51 -30.90 10.61
CA HIS A 14 14.19 -31.52 10.55
C HIS A 14 13.73 -31.59 9.09
N GLU A 15 12.72 -32.42 8.82
CA GLU A 15 12.07 -32.43 7.50
C GLU A 15 11.41 -31.07 7.18
N PRO A 16 11.27 -30.69 5.90
CA PRO A 16 10.62 -29.44 5.51
C PRO A 16 9.17 -29.32 6.00
N ALA A 17 8.45 -30.44 6.13
CA ALA A 17 7.07 -30.47 6.63
C ALA A 17 6.97 -30.24 8.14
N LEU A 18 8.02 -30.62 8.89
CA LEU A 18 8.12 -30.47 10.34
C LEU A 18 8.83 -29.18 10.76
N CYS A 19 9.06 -28.27 9.82
CA CYS A 19 9.79 -27.04 10.09
C CYS A 19 8.96 -26.09 10.93
N PRO A 20 9.39 -25.74 12.16
CA PRO A 20 8.62 -24.84 13.03
C PRO A 20 8.53 -23.44 12.42
N VAL A 21 9.58 -23.00 11.71
CA VAL A 21 9.61 -21.72 11.00
C VAL A 21 8.58 -21.70 9.87
N ARG A 22 8.48 -22.79 9.10
CA ARG A 22 7.50 -22.92 8.03
C ARG A 22 6.08 -22.99 8.59
N ALA A 23 5.86 -23.78 9.64
CA ALA A 23 4.58 -23.89 10.34
C ALA A 23 4.12 -22.54 10.91
N ALA A 24 5.04 -21.70 11.37
CA ALA A 24 4.74 -20.35 11.84
C ALA A 24 4.37 -19.36 10.72
N LEU A 25 4.71 -19.63 9.46
CA LEU A 25 4.32 -18.76 8.35
C LEU A 25 2.81 -18.85 8.12
N PHE A 26 2.14 -17.71 8.17
CA PHE A 26 0.72 -17.59 7.87
C PHE A 26 0.50 -16.91 6.53
N CYS A 27 -0.33 -17.51 5.69
CA CYS A 27 -0.73 -16.92 4.42
C CYS A 27 -2.00 -16.09 4.59
N SER A 28 -1.90 -14.76 4.50
CA SER A 28 -3.07 -13.88 4.53
C SER A 28 -3.98 -13.93 3.30
N ILE A 29 -3.71 -14.82 2.34
CA ILE A 29 -4.55 -15.02 1.15
C ILE A 29 -5.47 -16.22 1.36
N CYS A 30 -4.91 -17.42 1.54
CA CYS A 30 -5.70 -18.63 1.75
C CYS A 30 -5.96 -18.95 3.23
N GLN A 31 -5.44 -18.13 4.14
CA GLN A 31 -5.58 -18.27 5.60
C GLN A 31 -5.05 -19.59 6.17
N VAL A 32 -4.06 -20.20 5.51
CA VAL A 32 -3.44 -21.46 5.94
C VAL A 32 -1.99 -21.23 6.38
N HIS A 33 -1.57 -21.96 7.43
CA HIS A 33 -0.20 -21.99 7.90
C HIS A 33 0.70 -22.85 6.99
N GLY A 34 2.01 -22.60 6.98
CA GLY A 34 2.98 -23.41 6.22
C GLY A 34 3.58 -22.73 5.00
N HIS A 35 3.16 -21.51 4.65
CA HIS A 35 3.75 -20.71 3.58
C HIS A 35 3.50 -19.21 3.77
N SER A 36 4.36 -18.38 3.16
CA SER A 36 4.16 -16.93 3.12
C SER A 36 3.20 -16.54 2.01
N THR A 37 2.60 -15.36 2.10
CA THR A 37 1.65 -14.88 1.10
C THR A 37 2.23 -14.81 -0.33
N VAL A 38 3.53 -14.52 -0.46
CA VAL A 38 4.23 -14.46 -1.77
C VAL A 38 4.37 -15.84 -2.42
N LYS A 39 4.24 -16.92 -1.65
CA LYS A 39 4.26 -18.31 -2.12
C LYS A 39 2.88 -18.95 -2.03
N CYS A 40 1.81 -18.16 -1.97
CA CYS A 40 0.46 -18.69 -2.00
C CYS A 40 0.23 -19.50 -3.28
N PRO A 41 -0.23 -20.76 -3.19
CA PRO A 41 -0.57 -21.55 -4.37
C PRO A 41 -1.77 -20.96 -5.13
N ASP A 42 -2.65 -20.28 -4.40
CA ASP A 42 -3.75 -19.50 -4.96
C ASP A 42 -3.23 -18.08 -5.28
N ARG A 43 -2.71 -17.91 -6.51
CA ARG A 43 -2.15 -16.63 -6.98
C ARG A 43 -3.21 -15.65 -7.46
N ASP A 44 -4.35 -16.17 -7.94
CA ASP A 44 -5.45 -15.36 -8.48
C ASP A 44 -6.09 -14.49 -7.38
N THR A 45 -5.88 -14.86 -6.12
CA THR A 45 -6.36 -14.17 -4.94
C THR A 45 -5.43 -13.11 -4.38
N TRP A 46 -4.28 -12.84 -5.01
CA TRP A 46 -3.39 -11.72 -4.64
C TRP A 46 -4.10 -10.35 -4.66
N HIS A 47 -5.08 -10.18 -5.55
CA HIS A 47 -5.88 -8.96 -5.68
C HIS A 47 -7.02 -8.85 -4.65
N TYR A 48 -7.33 -9.95 -3.93
CA TYR A 48 -8.43 -10.01 -2.96
C TYR A 48 -7.96 -9.90 -1.50
N ARG A 49 -6.78 -9.32 -1.24
CA ARG A 49 -6.37 -8.93 0.12
C ARG A 49 -7.31 -7.84 0.67
N LYS A 50 -8.51 -8.25 1.08
CA LYS A 50 -9.39 -7.46 1.92
C LYS A 50 -9.04 -7.76 3.36
N PRO A 51 -8.55 -6.78 4.13
CA PRO A 51 -8.42 -6.96 5.56
C PRO A 51 -9.80 -7.27 6.15
N GLU A 52 -9.87 -8.29 6.99
CA GLU A 52 -11.03 -8.61 7.81
C GLU A 52 -11.06 -7.78 9.08
N PHE A 53 -9.89 -7.36 9.58
CA PHE A 53 -9.73 -6.57 10.79
C PHE A 53 -8.95 -5.29 10.53
N VAL A 54 -9.31 -4.21 11.24
CA VAL A 54 -8.62 -2.91 11.13
C VAL A 54 -7.14 -3.06 11.47
N GLU A 55 -6.81 -3.90 12.44
CA GLU A 55 -5.47 -4.14 12.94
C GLU A 55 -4.55 -4.77 11.88
N GLN A 56 -5.11 -5.42 10.85
CA GLN A 56 -4.34 -5.93 9.71
C GLN A 56 -3.79 -4.80 8.80
N LEU A 57 -4.30 -3.57 8.94
CA LEU A 57 -3.78 -2.38 8.27
C LEU A 57 -2.69 -1.66 9.09
N ILE A 58 -2.47 -2.07 10.35
CA ILE A 58 -1.54 -1.43 11.28
C ILE A 58 -0.21 -2.22 11.30
N PRO A 59 0.96 -1.56 11.21
CA PRO A 59 2.24 -2.24 11.35
C PRO A 59 2.41 -2.95 12.71
N SER A 60 3.01 -4.13 12.70
CA SER A 60 3.20 -4.97 13.90
C SER A 60 4.00 -4.30 15.02
N SER A 61 4.95 -3.42 14.69
CA SER A 61 5.70 -2.63 15.68
C SER A 61 4.79 -1.72 16.50
N ILE A 62 3.77 -1.14 15.86
CA ILE A 62 2.78 -0.28 16.52
C ILE A 62 1.84 -1.12 17.39
N LEU A 63 1.36 -2.25 16.86
CA LEU A 63 0.51 -3.16 17.63
C LEU A 63 1.19 -3.62 18.93
N SER A 64 2.46 -4.04 18.85
CA SER A 64 3.22 -4.48 20.03
C SER A 64 3.53 -3.34 21.01
N HIS A 65 3.86 -2.15 20.50
CA HIS A 65 4.16 -0.99 21.35
C HIS A 65 2.95 -0.56 22.17
N TYR A 66 1.78 -0.55 21.55
CA TYR A 66 0.52 -0.14 22.18
C TYR A 66 -0.28 -1.30 22.76
N LYS A 67 0.25 -2.54 22.68
CA LYS A 67 -0.40 -3.77 23.15
C LYS A 67 -1.84 -3.93 22.62
N ILE A 68 -2.01 -3.64 21.33
CA ILE A 68 -3.30 -3.79 20.65
C ILE A 68 -3.45 -5.27 20.28
N ASP A 69 -4.34 -5.96 20.98
CA ASP A 69 -4.70 -7.36 20.80
C ASP A 69 -6.14 -7.55 20.30
N THR A 70 -6.86 -6.45 20.10
CA THR A 70 -8.24 -6.44 19.61
C THR A 70 -8.34 -6.90 18.16
N LEU A 71 -9.48 -7.51 17.83
CA LEU A 71 -9.83 -7.89 16.46
C LEU A 71 -11.06 -7.11 16.02
N THR A 72 -10.83 -5.89 15.54
CA THR A 72 -11.90 -4.99 15.12
C THR A 72 -12.32 -5.34 13.70
N ARG A 73 -13.41 -6.11 13.59
CA ARG A 73 -13.91 -6.57 12.30
C ARG A 73 -14.31 -5.38 11.42
N ILE A 74 -13.82 -5.36 10.19
CA ILE A 74 -14.23 -4.40 9.17
C ILE A 74 -15.61 -4.85 8.67
N THR A 75 -16.67 -4.22 9.19
CA THR A 75 -18.02 -4.46 8.72
C THR A 75 -18.17 -3.89 7.32
N SER A 76 -18.61 -4.71 6.37
CA SER A 76 -18.98 -4.27 5.02
C SER A 76 -20.33 -3.55 5.07
N GLY A 77 -20.37 -2.38 5.70
CA GLY A 77 -21.45 -1.44 5.46
C GLY A 77 -21.34 -0.93 4.02
N VAL A 78 -22.48 -0.59 3.41
CA VAL A 78 -22.48 0.32 2.27
C VAL A 78 -21.92 1.64 2.81
N ASN A 79 -20.60 1.79 2.75
CA ASN A 79 -19.98 3.05 3.12
C ASN A 79 -20.39 4.04 2.03
N GLU A 80 -21.38 4.87 2.33
CA GLU A 80 -21.66 6.05 1.54
C GLU A 80 -20.33 6.77 1.34
N HIS A 81 -20.00 7.07 0.09
CA HIS A 81 -18.76 7.73 -0.25
C HIS A 81 -18.70 9.03 0.56
N ILE A 82 -17.83 9.09 1.59
CA ILE A 82 -17.64 10.31 2.38
C ILE A 82 -17.25 11.39 1.38
N PRO A 83 -18.05 12.44 1.20
CA PRO A 83 -17.74 13.47 0.23
C PRO A 83 -16.39 14.08 0.62
N TYR A 84 -15.45 14.07 -0.31
CA TYR A 84 -14.11 14.59 -0.08
C TYR A 84 -14.21 16.10 0.18
N ILE A 85 -14.01 16.50 1.43
CA ILE A 85 -14.26 17.87 1.93
C ILE A 85 -13.19 18.87 1.44
N HIS A 86 -12.11 18.37 0.84
CA HIS A 86 -10.93 19.17 0.46
C HIS A 86 -10.89 19.59 -1.01
N GLY A 87 -12.02 19.53 -1.74
CA GLY A 87 -12.15 20.00 -3.13
C GLY A 87 -12.25 18.88 -4.16
N ASP A 88 -12.01 19.17 -5.44
CA ASP A 88 -12.01 18.12 -6.47
C ASP A 88 -10.87 17.13 -6.21
N PRO A 89 -11.09 15.81 -6.30
CA PRO A 89 -10.01 14.85 -6.10
C PRO A 89 -8.93 15.03 -7.18
N VAL A 90 -7.68 15.28 -6.76
CA VAL A 90 -6.57 15.61 -7.67
C VAL A 90 -5.52 14.49 -7.70
N ILE A 91 -5.03 14.13 -8.89
CA ILE A 91 -3.78 13.38 -9.08
C ILE A 91 -2.65 14.37 -9.27
N THR A 92 -1.81 14.51 -8.25
CA THR A 92 -0.65 15.39 -8.29
C THR A 92 0.57 14.65 -8.82
N ILE A 93 1.15 15.13 -9.93
CA ILE A 93 2.34 14.55 -10.56
C ILE A 93 3.45 15.60 -10.54
N PRO A 94 4.57 15.36 -9.84
CA PRO A 94 5.71 16.28 -9.90
C PRO A 94 6.22 16.39 -11.34
N ASN A 95 6.28 17.61 -11.86
CA ASN A 95 6.75 17.84 -13.22
C ASN A 95 8.24 17.56 -13.30
N ASP A 96 8.64 16.71 -14.25
CA ASP A 96 10.03 16.39 -14.55
C ASP A 96 10.28 16.72 -16.02
N GLU A 97 11.40 17.38 -16.30
CA GLU A 97 11.86 17.66 -17.67
C GLU A 97 11.92 16.37 -18.49
N LYS A 98 12.34 15.26 -17.87
CA LYS A 98 12.50 13.94 -18.52
C LYS A 98 11.24 13.08 -18.55
N GLY A 99 10.13 13.54 -17.94
CA GLY A 99 8.86 12.81 -17.94
C GLY A 99 8.88 11.48 -17.16
N LYS A 100 9.83 11.28 -16.23
CA LYS A 100 9.91 10.02 -15.48
C LYS A 100 8.73 9.86 -14.53
N ASN A 101 8.33 10.94 -13.88
CA ASN A 101 7.25 10.92 -12.89
C ASN A 101 5.91 10.56 -13.52
N ILE A 102 5.60 11.12 -14.69
CA ILE A 102 4.35 10.77 -15.37
C ILE A 102 4.31 9.31 -15.82
N ARG A 103 5.42 8.77 -16.32
CA ARG A 103 5.52 7.35 -16.67
C ARG A 103 5.40 6.43 -15.46
N ALA A 104 5.99 6.82 -14.33
CA ALA A 104 5.84 6.09 -13.07
C ALA A 104 4.37 6.07 -12.61
N THR A 105 3.67 7.21 -12.72
CA THR A 105 2.23 7.30 -12.42
C THR A 105 1.41 6.42 -13.36
N LEU A 106 1.61 6.51 -14.68
CA LEU A 106 0.94 5.64 -15.66
C LEU A 106 1.20 4.16 -15.39
N SER A 107 2.45 3.78 -15.08
CA SER A 107 2.82 2.40 -14.75
C SER A 107 2.14 1.88 -13.48
N SER A 108 1.97 2.73 -12.45
CA SER A 108 1.22 2.36 -11.24
C SER A 108 -0.26 2.07 -11.51
N HIS A 109 -0.80 2.64 -12.58
CA HIS A 109 -2.16 2.40 -13.07
C HIS A 109 -2.22 1.37 -14.22
N ASN A 110 -1.11 0.70 -14.55
CA ASN A 110 -0.98 -0.24 -15.67
C ASN A 110 -1.38 0.37 -17.04
N LEU A 111 -1.15 1.67 -17.23
CA LEU A 111 -1.44 2.39 -18.48
C LEU A 111 -0.20 2.43 -19.40
N PRO A 112 -0.40 2.43 -20.73
CA PRO A 112 0.70 2.47 -21.69
C PRO A 112 1.49 3.77 -21.57
N CYS A 113 2.81 3.67 -21.77
CA CYS A 113 3.74 4.79 -21.76
C CYS A 113 4.44 4.89 -23.11
N SER A 114 4.56 6.10 -23.67
CA SER A 114 5.27 6.36 -24.92
C SER A 114 6.09 7.65 -24.83
N SER A 115 5.65 8.75 -25.46
CA SER A 115 6.31 10.06 -25.42
C SER A 115 5.76 10.92 -24.30
N LYS A 116 6.55 11.88 -23.79
CA LYS A 116 6.11 12.79 -22.70
C LYS A 116 4.79 13.50 -23.00
N LYS A 117 4.54 13.86 -24.27
CA LYS A 117 3.31 14.54 -24.69
C LYS A 117 2.12 13.59 -24.68
N GLU A 118 2.32 12.37 -25.16
CA GLU A 118 1.30 11.33 -25.16
C GLU A 118 0.98 10.85 -23.74
N ASP A 119 2.02 10.66 -22.91
CA ASP A 119 1.89 10.29 -21.50
C ASP A 119 1.02 11.31 -20.74
N LYS A 120 1.14 12.61 -21.06
CA LYS A 120 0.30 13.68 -20.49
C LYS A 120 -1.14 13.53 -20.89
N ARG A 121 -1.39 13.38 -22.19
CA ARG A 121 -2.73 13.19 -22.74
C ARG A 121 -3.43 11.97 -22.14
N ILE A 122 -2.74 10.82 -22.09
CA ILE A 122 -3.28 9.58 -21.51
C ILE A 122 -3.66 9.80 -20.03
N MET A 123 -2.82 10.52 -19.29
CA MET A 123 -3.07 10.77 -17.87
C MET A 123 -4.25 11.72 -17.64
N GLU A 124 -4.39 12.75 -18.48
CA GLU A 124 -5.54 13.68 -18.46
C GLU A 124 -6.86 12.96 -18.80
N GLU A 125 -6.89 12.17 -19.88
CA GLU A 125 -8.05 11.35 -20.26
C GLU A 125 -8.41 10.32 -19.17
N PHE A 126 -7.40 9.68 -18.56
CA PHE A 126 -7.61 8.76 -17.43
C PHE A 126 -8.16 9.48 -16.20
N GLY A 127 -7.66 10.69 -15.91
CA GLY A 127 -8.15 11.55 -14.83
C GLY A 127 -9.64 11.86 -14.99
N GLU A 128 -10.06 12.28 -16.18
CA GLU A 128 -11.49 12.54 -16.47
C GLU A 128 -12.36 11.30 -16.26
N LEU A 129 -11.89 10.13 -16.70
CA LEU A 129 -12.62 8.87 -16.57
C LEU A 129 -12.86 8.45 -15.11
N ILE A 130 -11.90 8.71 -14.23
CA ILE A 130 -12.02 8.43 -12.79
C ILE A 130 -12.59 9.60 -11.98
N GLY A 131 -12.99 10.68 -12.65
CA GLY A 131 -13.52 11.90 -12.02
C GLY A 131 -12.48 12.67 -11.19
N LYS A 132 -11.19 12.58 -11.55
CA LYS A 132 -10.09 13.28 -10.87
C LYS A 132 -9.38 14.27 -11.78
N LYS A 133 -9.04 15.44 -11.23
CA LYS A 133 -8.23 16.45 -11.93
C LYS A 133 -6.75 16.05 -11.89
N VAL A 134 -6.01 16.19 -12.99
CA VAL A 134 -4.55 16.00 -12.98
C VAL A 134 -3.86 17.35 -12.77
N GLU A 135 -2.94 17.43 -11.81
CA GLU A 135 -2.16 18.64 -11.54
C GLU A 135 -0.66 18.34 -11.61
N TYR A 136 0.07 19.13 -12.40
CA TYR A 136 1.51 19.03 -12.53
C TYR A 136 2.21 20.06 -11.63
N THR A 137 2.80 19.63 -10.52
CA THR A 137 3.49 20.53 -9.59
C THR A 137 4.96 20.68 -9.94
N GLU A 138 5.47 21.91 -10.03
CA GLU A 138 6.91 22.12 -10.20
C GLU A 138 7.68 21.70 -8.94
N SER A 139 8.75 20.93 -9.13
CA SER A 139 9.62 20.48 -8.05
C SER A 139 10.55 21.61 -7.60
N SER A 140 10.02 22.63 -6.92
CA SER A 140 10.83 23.62 -6.21
C SER A 140 10.04 24.30 -5.10
N SER A 141 10.11 23.71 -3.89
CA SER A 141 10.38 24.41 -2.61
C SER A 141 9.99 23.51 -1.44
N LYS A 142 10.95 23.29 -0.53
CA LYS A 142 10.71 22.78 0.82
C LYS A 142 9.47 23.43 1.42
N ARG A 143 8.39 22.68 1.67
CA ARG A 143 7.31 23.14 2.56
C ARG A 143 7.88 23.21 3.97
N VAL A 144 8.51 24.33 4.32
CA VAL A 144 8.71 24.69 5.73
C VAL A 144 7.31 24.95 6.27
N VAL A 145 6.77 23.96 6.98
CA VAL A 145 5.55 24.12 7.78
C VAL A 145 5.90 25.13 8.88
N LYS A 146 5.63 26.42 8.64
CA LYS A 146 5.60 27.42 9.71
C LYS A 146 4.34 27.15 10.53
N THR A 147 4.49 26.40 11.61
CA THR A 147 3.50 26.34 12.68
C THR A 147 3.31 27.75 13.24
N LYS A 148 2.19 28.39 12.92
CA LYS A 148 1.73 29.57 13.67
C LYS A 148 1.35 29.07 15.07
N LYS A 149 2.16 29.40 16.07
CA LYS A 149 1.74 29.34 17.47
C LYS A 149 0.54 30.27 17.62
N VAL A 150 -0.65 29.69 17.82
CA VAL A 150 -1.79 30.42 18.36
C VAL A 150 -1.45 30.76 19.80
N LYS A 151 -1.37 32.06 20.13
CA LYS A 151 -1.30 32.50 21.52
C LYS A 151 -2.62 32.11 22.19
N ALA A 152 -2.53 31.27 23.22
CA ALA A 152 -3.64 31.11 24.15
C ALA A 152 -3.83 32.45 24.87
N SER A 153 -5.01 33.03 24.72
CA SER A 153 -5.52 34.11 25.55
C SER A 153 -6.75 33.56 26.25
N VAL A 154 -6.58 33.12 27.51
CA VAL A 154 -7.41 33.45 28.69
C VAL A 154 -6.54 33.14 29.90
#